data_AF-A0A353K2W8-F1
#
_entry.id   AF-A0A353K2W8-F1
#
_cell.length_a   1.000
_cell.length_b   1.000
_cell.length_c   1.000
_cell.angle_alpha   90.00
_cell.angle_beta   90.00
_cell.angle_gamma   90.00
#
_symmetry.space_group_name_H-M   'P 1'
#
loop_
_entity.id
_entity.type
_entity.pdbx_description
1 polymer ?
#
loop_
_entity_poly.entity_id
_entity_poly.type
_entity_poly.pdbx_seq_one_letter_code
_entity_poly.pdbx_strand_id
1 'polypeptide(L)' 'MIDYKSSGVNIEEGYRAVELMKEHTKKTMIPGVINGIGSFAGMFELPDLKNPVLVSGT' A
#
# COMPACT_ATOMS: atom_id res chain seq x y z
N MET A 1 21.26 -23.00 6.73
CA MET A 1 19.82 -22.81 6.45
C MET A 1 19.68 -21.38 5.96
N ILE A 2 19.20 -21.17 4.73
CA ILE A 2 19.05 -19.80 4.19
C ILE A 2 17.80 -19.22 4.83
N ASP A 3 17.95 -18.14 5.58
CA ASP A 3 16.82 -17.36 6.13
C ASP A 3 16.81 -15.97 5.50
N TYR A 4 15.63 -15.34 5.43
CA TYR A 4 15.48 -14.00 4.82
C TYR A 4 16.35 -12.94 5.50
N LYS A 5 16.56 -13.05 6.82
CA LYS A 5 17.31 -12.10 7.62
C LYS A 5 18.80 -12.13 7.28
N SER A 6 19.36 -13.31 7.05
CA SER A 6 20.72 -13.55 6.59
C SER A 6 20.97 -13.02 5.17
N SER A 7 19.90 -12.87 4.39
CA SER A 7 19.92 -12.25 3.06
C SER A 7 19.67 -10.74 3.12
N GLY A 8 19.67 -10.15 4.32
CA GLY A 8 19.47 -8.71 4.54
C GLY A 8 18.01 -8.25 4.64
N VAL A 9 17.04 -9.17 4.61
CA VAL A 9 15.60 -8.85 4.68
C VAL A 9 15.05 -9.19 6.06
N ASN A 10 14.74 -8.17 6.85
CA ASN A 10 14.09 -8.34 8.16
C ASN A 10 12.57 -8.13 8.05
N ILE A 11 11.82 -9.23 8.02
CA ILE A 11 10.36 -9.23 7.87
C ILE A 11 9.66 -8.55 9.06
N GLU A 12 10.14 -8.79 10.29
CA GLU A 12 9.54 -8.23 11.51
C GLU A 12 9.64 -6.71 11.54
N GLU A 13 10.80 -6.17 11.17
CA GLU A 13 10.97 -4.71 11.07
C GLU A 13 10.16 -4.12 9.91
N GLY A 14 9.94 -4.89 8.83
CA GLY A 14 9.00 -4.53 7.78
C GLY A 14 7.56 -4.36 8.30
N TYR A 15 7.07 -5.30 9.10
CA TYR A 15 5.76 -5.19 9.74
C TYR A 15 5.68 -4.00 10.70
N ARG A 16 6.72 -3.80 11.52
CA ARG A 16 6.79 -2.65 12.41
C ARG A 16 6.73 -1.32 11.64
N ALA A 17 7.45 -1.21 10.54
CA ALA A 17 7.40 -0.01 9.69
C ALA A 17 5.99 0.24 9.16
N VAL A 18 5.30 -0.81 8.67
CA VAL A 18 3.90 -0.71 8.23
C VAL A 18 3.00 -0.22 9.36
N GLU A 19 3.09 -0.79 10.57
CA GLU A 19 2.28 -0.35 11.72
C GLU A 19 2.49 1.14 12.05
N LEU A 20 3.74 1.61 12.05
CA LEU A 20 4.06 3.03 12.30
C LEU A 20 3.45 3.95 11.23
N MET A 21 3.42 3.50 9.97
CA MET A 21 2.84 4.29 8.87
C MET A 21 1.32 4.30 8.85
N LYS A 22 0.64 3.33 9.50
CA LYS A 22 -0.83 3.21 9.44
C LYS A 22 -1.55 4.46 9.92
N GLU A 23 -1.11 5.10 11.01
CA GLU A 23 -1.79 6.28 11.53
C GLU A 23 -1.74 7.45 10.54
N HIS A 24 -0.60 7.63 9.87
CA HIS A 24 -0.42 8.70 8.90
C HIS A 24 -1.19 8.44 7.60
N THR A 25 -1.08 7.22 7.06
CA THR A 25 -1.76 6.82 5.81
C THR A 25 -3.28 6.78 5.97
N LYS A 26 -3.79 6.40 7.15
CA LYS A 26 -5.24 6.42 7.42
C LYS A 26 -5.86 7.81 7.28
N LYS A 27 -5.09 8.88 7.50
CA LYS A 27 -5.57 10.27 7.37
C LYS A 27 -5.84 10.67 5.91
N THR A 28 -5.32 9.91 4.93
CA THR A 28 -5.50 10.18 3.49
C THR A 28 -6.59 9.32 2.84
N MET A 29 -7.36 8.56 3.64
CA MET A 29 -8.44 7.74 3.11
C MET A 29 -9.57 8.63 2.57
N ILE A 30 -9.95 8.39 1.32
CA ILE A 30 -11.04 9.08 0.62
C ILE A 30 -12.00 8.06 0.00
N PRO A 31 -13.22 8.46 -0.38
CA PRO A 31 -14.11 7.59 -1.15
C PRO A 31 -13.39 7.04 -2.40
N GLY A 32 -13.53 5.74 -2.63
CA GLY A 32 -12.84 5.01 -3.69
C GLY A 32 -11.62 4.22 -3.22
N VAL A 33 -10.97 4.57 -2.10
CA VAL A 33 -9.89 3.72 -1.57
C VAL A 33 -10.49 2.42 -1.02
N ILE A 34 -10.10 1.28 -1.60
CA ILE A 34 -10.67 -0.04 -1.26
C ILE A 34 -9.92 -0.68 -0.08
N ASN A 35 -8.63 -0.40 0.08
CA ASN A 35 -7.78 -1.08 1.07
C ASN A 35 -6.73 -0.18 1.72
N GLY A 36 -6.07 -0.71 2.76
CA GLY A 36 -5.03 -0.04 3.52
C GLY A 36 -3.61 -0.52 3.22
N ILE A 37 -2.63 0.22 3.73
CA ILE A 37 -1.20 -0.13 3.69
C ILE A 37 -0.95 -1.51 4.33
N GLY A 38 -0.07 -2.30 3.71
CA GLY A 38 0.21 -3.70 4.08
C GLY A 38 -0.55 -4.73 3.24
N SER A 39 -1.46 -4.29 2.37
CA SER A 39 -2.05 -5.14 1.32
C SER A 39 -1.04 -5.43 0.19
N PHE A 40 -1.33 -6.43 -0.63
CA PHE A 40 -0.48 -6.79 -1.78
C PHE A 40 -0.30 -5.64 -2.80
N ALA A 41 -1.36 -4.88 -3.09
CA ALA A 41 -1.34 -3.72 -3.96
C ALA A 41 -2.30 -2.64 -3.43
N GLY A 42 -2.12 -1.39 -3.83
CA GLY A 42 -3.11 -0.32 -3.58
C GLY A 42 -4.27 -0.43 -4.57
N MET A 43 -5.51 -0.31 -4.08
CA MET A 43 -6.71 -0.44 -4.90
C MET A 43 -7.62 0.78 -4.74
N PHE A 44 -8.10 1.30 -5.87
CA PHE A 44 -8.99 2.44 -5.92
C PHE A 44 -10.13 2.19 -6.91
N GLU A 45 -11.37 2.37 -6.46
CA GLU A 45 -12.57 2.29 -7.28
C GLU A 45 -12.73 3.56 -8.12
N LEU A 46 -12.90 3.41 -9.43
CA LEU A 46 -13.22 4.52 -10.32
C LEU A 46 -14.73 4.77 -10.29
N PRO A 47 -15.18 6.04 -10.19
CA PRO A 47 -16.60 6.36 -10.32
C PRO A 47 -17.09 6.09 -11.75
N ASP A 48 -18.40 6.11 -11.95
CA ASP A 48 -19.01 5.97 -13.28
C ASP A 48 -18.64 7.18 -14.17
N LEU A 49 -17.70 6.97 -15.08
CA LEU A 49 -17.14 7.98 -15.98
C LEU A 49 -17.27 7.51 -17.42
N LYS A 50 -17.67 8.42 -18.31
CA LYS A 50 -17.71 8.13 -19.75
C LYS A 50 -16.31 8.26 -20.36
N ASN A 51 -15.76 7.14 -20.83
CA ASN A 51 -14.45 7.04 -21.49
C ASN A 51 -13.28 7.62 -20.67
N PRO A 52 -12.99 7.09 -19.47
CA PRO A 52 -11.90 7.61 -18.64
C PRO A 52 -10.53 7.33 -19.27
N VAL A 53 -9.59 8.26 -19.09
CA VAL A 53 -8.18 8.09 -19.46
C VAL A 53 -7.35 8.15 -18.19
N LEU A 54 -6.53 7.12 -17.96
CA LEU A 54 -5.61 7.06 -16.83
C LEU A 54 -4.24 7.62 -17.25
N VAL A 55 -3.71 8.56 -16.46
CA VAL A 55 -2.39 9.16 -16.66
C VAL A 55 -1.53 8.84 -15.45
N SER A 56 -0.34 8.30 -15.69
CA SER A 56 0.65 7.98 -14.65
C SER A 56 1.99 8.65 -14.96
N GLY A 57 2.78 8.94 -13.93
CA GLY A 57 4.15 9.45 -14.02
C GLY A 57 5.05 8.79 -12.98
N THR A 58 6.36 8.88 -13.18
CA THR A 58 7.39 8.35 -12.29
C THR A 58 8.34 9.47 -11.87
#